data_AF-A0A2E3FIV5-F1
#
_entry.id   AF-A0A2E3FIV5-F1
#
_cell.length_a   1.000
_cell.length_b   1.000
_cell.length_c   1.000
_cell.angle_alpha   90.00
_cell.angle_beta   90.00
_cell.angle_gamma   90.00
#
_symmetry.space_group_name_H-M   'P 1'
#
loop_
_entity.id
_entity.type
_entity.pdbx_description
1 polymer ?
#
loop_
_entity_poly.entity_id
_entity_poly.type
_entity_poly.pdbx_seq_one_letter_code
_entity_poly.pdbx_strand_id
1 'polypeptide(L)' 'NGERFDCGSKAGFLQATIAFGLSRDDLRDELMDYLQAVTHTDKAAQ' A
#
# COMPACT_ATOMS: atom_id res chain seq x y z
N ASN A 1 -10.77 16.56 -7.60
CA ASN A 1 -11.41 15.41 -6.95
C ASN A 1 -10.39 14.75 -6.05
N GLY A 2 -10.69 14.62 -4.76
CA GLY A 2 -9.83 13.91 -3.80
C GLY A 2 -10.25 12.45 -3.68
N GLU A 3 -9.33 11.60 -3.25
CA GLU A 3 -9.62 10.21 -2.89
C GLU A 3 -10.13 10.13 -1.45
N ARG A 4 -11.18 9.35 -1.21
CA ARG A 4 -11.72 9.07 0.12
C ARG A 4 -11.47 7.61 0.45
N PHE A 5 -10.89 7.35 1.61
CA PHE A 5 -10.70 6.01 2.13
C PHE A 5 -11.74 5.71 3.20
N ASP A 6 -12.31 4.50 3.17
CA ASP A 6 -13.16 4.01 4.27
C ASP A 6 -12.32 3.50 5.43
N CYS A 7 -11.88 4.41 6.29
CA CYS A 7 -11.11 4.05 7.48
C CYS A 7 -11.93 3.32 8.56
N GLY A 8 -13.25 3.10 8.36
CA GLY A 8 -14.08 2.30 9.25
C GLY A 8 -13.88 0.79 9.09
N SER A 9 -13.35 0.35 7.95
CA SER A 9 -12.99 -1.04 7.68
C SER A 9 -11.49 -1.29 7.84
N LYS A 10 -11.12 -2.52 8.20
CA LYS A 10 -9.70 -2.91 8.30
C LYS A 10 -8.97 -2.75 6.96
N ALA A 11 -9.62 -3.13 5.86
CA ALA A 11 -9.05 -3.00 4.53
C ALA A 11 -8.87 -1.52 4.14
N GLY A 12 -9.88 -0.68 4.35
CA GLY A 12 -9.79 0.73 4.00
C GLY A 12 -8.80 1.52 4.87
N PHE A 13 -8.63 1.15 6.15
CA PHE A 13 -7.56 1.69 6.98
C PHE A 13 -6.15 1.36 6.42
N LEU A 14 -5.92 0.11 5.99
CA LEU A 14 -4.65 -0.30 5.39
C LEU A 14 -4.42 0.41 4.04
N GLN A 15 -5.46 0.55 3.21
CA GLN A 15 -5.38 1.29 1.94
C GLN A 15 -4.99 2.75 2.17
N ALA A 16 -5.64 3.43 3.12
CA ALA A 16 -5.28 4.80 3.48
C ALA A 16 -3.82 4.89 3.92
N THR A 17 -3.41 3.99 4.82
CA THR A 17 -2.03 3.96 5.35
C THR A 17 -1.00 3.78 4.23
N ILE A 18 -1.24 2.85 3.30
CA ILE A 18 -0.35 2.63 2.15
C ILE A 18 -0.31 3.87 1.25
N ALA A 19 -1.47 4.47 0.92
CA ALA A 19 -1.54 5.65 0.07
C ALA A 19 -0.80 6.85 0.67
N PHE A 20 -0.98 7.10 1.97
CA PHE A 20 -0.25 8.16 2.68
C PHE A 20 1.24 7.85 2.86
N GLY A 21 1.63 6.59 3.01
CA GLY A 21 3.04 6.18 3.04
C GLY A 21 3.73 6.43 1.69
N LEU A 22 3.09 6.05 0.58
CA LEU A 22 3.64 6.22 -0.77
C LEU A 22 3.67 7.69 -1.24
N SER A 23 2.86 8.56 -0.66
CA SER A 23 2.91 10.00 -0.98
C SER A 23 4.10 10.71 -0.37
N ARG A 24 4.78 10.11 0.61
CA ARG A 24 5.92 10.67 1.33
C ARG A 24 7.25 10.26 0.72
N ASP A 25 8.06 11.22 0.26
CA ASP A 25 9.33 10.94 -0.42
C ASP A 25 10.34 10.21 0.47
N ASP A 26 10.31 10.41 1.80
CA ASP A 26 11.18 9.72 2.76
C ASP A 26 10.79 8.25 3.01
N LEU A 27 9.58 7.85 2.63
CA LEU A 27 9.05 6.49 2.87
C LEU A 27 8.73 5.72 1.59
N ARG A 28 8.53 6.43 0.46
CA ARG A 28 8.00 5.86 -0.78
C ARG A 28 8.82 4.67 -1.27
N ASP A 29 10.12 4.83 -1.36
CA ASP A 29 11.00 3.84 -1.99
C ASP A 29 11.03 2.55 -1.16
N GLU A 30 11.30 2.65 0.15
CA GLU A 30 11.33 1.50 1.06
C GLU A 30 9.96 0.79 1.13
N LEU A 31 8.86 1.56 1.20
CA LEU A 31 7.52 0.98 1.24
C LEU A 31 7.16 0.28 -0.07
N MET A 32 7.54 0.85 -1.21
CA MET A 32 7.30 0.25 -2.53
C MET A 32 8.05 -1.07 -2.68
N ASP A 33 9.33 -1.12 -2.27
CA ASP A 33 10.14 -2.33 -2.30
C ASP A 33 9.51 -3.45 -1.45
N TYR A 34 9.06 -3.10 -0.24
CA TYR A 34 8.36 -4.04 0.63
C TYR A 34 7.05 -4.55 -0.01
N LEU A 35 6.23 -3.65 -0.57
CA LEU A 35 4.98 -4.02 -1.23
C LEU A 35 5.22 -4.97 -2.40
N GLN A 36 6.26 -4.73 -3.19
CA GLN A 36 6.66 -5.65 -4.26
C GLN A 36 7.06 -7.01 -3.69
N ALA A 37 7.90 -7.05 -2.66
CA ALA A 37 8.33 -8.32 -2.06
C ALA A 37 7.14 -9.18 -1.57
N VAL A 38 6.16 -8.58 -0.88
CA VAL A 38 5.01 -9.33 -0.33
C VAL A 38 3.94 -9.68 -1.38
N THR A 39 3.83 -8.92 -2.47
CA THR A 39 2.84 -9.19 -3.53
C THR A 39 3.37 -10.12 -4.63
N HIS A 40 4.69 -10.19 -4.81
CA HIS A 40 5.34 -11.07 -5.80
C HIS A 40 5.58 -12.50 -5.30
N THR A 41 5.25 -12.81 -4.04
CA THR A 41 5.54 -14.14 -3.46
C THR A 41 4.66 -15.27 -4.04
N ASP A 42 3.55 -14.99 -4.73
CA ASP A 42 2.62 -16.04 -5.21
C ASP A 42 2.30 -16.06 -6.73
N LYS A 43 3.09 -15.37 -7.59
CA LYS A 43 2.87 -15.42 -9.05
C LYS A 43 3.72 -16.43 -9.83
N ALA A 44 4.53 -17.24 -9.15
CA ALA A 44 5.33 -18.30 -9.79
C ALA A 44 4.62 -19.67 -9.86
N ALA A 45 3.35 -19.78 -9.45
CA ALA A 45 2.64 -21.06 -9.36
C ALA A 45 1.12 -20.99 -9.64
N GLN A 46 0.69 -20.23 -10.65
CA GLN A 46 -0.66 -20.36 -11.22
C GLN A 46 -0.60 -20.64 -12.72
#